data_AF-A0A836UD23-F1
#
_entry.id   AF-A0A836UD23-F1
#
_cell.length_a   1.000
_cell.length_b   1.000
_cell.length_c   1.000
_cell.angle_alpha   90.00
_cell.angle_beta   90.00
_cell.angle_gamma   90.00
#
_symmetry.space_group_name_H-M   'P 1'
#
loop_
_entity.id
_entity.type
_entity.pdbx_description
1 polymer ?
#
loop_
_entity_poly.entity_id
_entity_poly.type
_entity_poly.pdbx_seq_one_letter_code
_entity_poly.pdbx_strand_id
1 'polypeptide(L)'
;MAVDLSRPEYYINRELSWLDFNRRVLEEALDESNPLLERVRFLGIVASILDEFFEVRVAGLLQVRDSGVAGTGPDRLTPDEQLVTIARTTHELVDAQYRCWNQELLPALARQRIHLLDVEDLQGEQLAFIRRYWHGELEPILTPIVIDPAHPFPRVLNKALCIGVLLQQDGHTALGVVTVPRVLPRILRLPDTDDGKLRMVTLSAIVAHHLSELFEGYQVTGGGAFRVTRNSELYVNEEEADNLLEEIAESLENRRKGDVVRLEIEDRAPPRLVRFLTTQFELSEDRVYRADGPVNLNRISTIYDLVQRPELKDSPFSPVEVSLPADPDRFFESLRERDVMLHHPYESFNTVIDFIRMAVRDPHVLAIKQTLYRTGEDSQVVEALIDAAEQGKEVTVLVELKARFDEASNIEWAKQLE
;
A
#
# COMPACT_ATOMS: atom_id res chain seq x y z
N MET A 1 -39.11 -24.21 -15.92
CA MET A 1 -38.52 -24.66 -14.64
C MET A 1 -38.02 -23.44 -13.90
N ALA A 2 -38.34 -23.29 -12.62
CA ALA A 2 -37.72 -22.25 -11.79
C ALA A 2 -36.23 -22.59 -11.61
N VAL A 3 -35.36 -21.58 -11.65
CA VAL A 3 -33.92 -21.74 -11.39
C VAL A 3 -33.74 -21.99 -9.89
N ASP A 4 -33.02 -23.05 -9.54
CA ASP A 4 -32.66 -23.34 -8.15
C ASP A 4 -31.45 -22.50 -7.73
N LEU A 5 -31.71 -21.39 -7.03
CA LEU A 5 -30.67 -20.46 -6.58
C LEU A 5 -29.76 -21.02 -5.47
N SER A 6 -29.97 -22.24 -4.98
CA SER A 6 -29.10 -22.87 -3.97
C SER A 6 -27.85 -23.54 -4.55
N ARG A 7 -27.73 -23.54 -5.89
CA ARG A 7 -26.67 -24.19 -6.65
C ARG A 7 -25.37 -23.35 -6.62
N PRO A 8 -24.26 -23.87 -6.04
CA PRO A 8 -23.02 -23.11 -5.88
C PRO A 8 -22.39 -22.65 -7.19
N GLU A 9 -22.59 -23.38 -8.29
CA GLU A 9 -22.06 -23.04 -9.61
C GLU A 9 -22.62 -21.74 -10.21
N TYR A 10 -23.64 -21.13 -9.59
CA TYR A 10 -24.17 -19.83 -10.00
C TYR A 10 -23.45 -18.65 -9.33
N TYR A 11 -22.56 -18.92 -8.38
CA TYR A 11 -21.88 -17.89 -7.61
C TYR A 11 -20.38 -17.92 -7.85
N ILE A 12 -19.77 -16.74 -7.85
CA ILE A 12 -18.33 -16.56 -7.91
C ILE A 12 -17.86 -16.31 -6.48
N ASN A 13 -16.78 -16.98 -6.08
CA ASN A 13 -16.15 -16.69 -4.80
C ASN A 13 -15.70 -15.23 -4.76
N ARG A 14 -16.08 -14.50 -3.70
CA ARG A 14 -15.79 -13.08 -3.54
C ARG A 14 -14.29 -12.77 -3.62
N GLU A 15 -13.47 -13.60 -3.00
CA GLU A 15 -12.03 -13.37 -2.91
C GLU A 15 -11.32 -13.68 -4.22
N LEU A 16 -11.78 -14.69 -4.95
CA LEU A 16 -11.30 -14.94 -6.32
C LEU A 16 -11.73 -13.84 -7.29
N SER A 17 -12.98 -13.37 -7.21
CA SER A 17 -13.45 -12.22 -8.01
C SER A 17 -12.64 -10.96 -7.74
N TRP A 18 -12.18 -10.77 -6.51
CA TRP A 18 -11.34 -9.65 -6.14
C TRP A 18 -9.93 -9.79 -6.76
N LEU A 19 -9.36 -11.00 -6.78
CA LEU A 19 -8.09 -11.26 -7.48
C LEU A 19 -8.21 -11.06 -9.00
N ASP A 20 -9.34 -11.42 -9.59
CA ASP A 20 -9.63 -11.14 -11.01
C ASP A 20 -9.74 -9.64 -11.30
N PHE A 21 -10.33 -8.87 -10.39
CA PHE A 21 -10.29 -7.40 -10.45
C PHE A 21 -8.84 -6.90 -10.44
N ASN A 22 -8.00 -7.37 -9.51
CA ASN A 22 -6.60 -6.93 -9.47
C ASN A 22 -5.81 -7.35 -10.73
N ARG A 23 -6.15 -8.50 -11.31
CA ARG A 23 -5.63 -8.92 -12.63
C ARG A 23 -6.03 -7.94 -13.73
N ARG A 24 -7.26 -7.42 -13.70
CA ARG A 24 -7.70 -6.37 -14.65
C ARG A 24 -6.93 -5.06 -14.46
N VAL A 25 -6.55 -4.70 -13.23
CA VAL A 25 -5.65 -3.55 -12.99
C VAL A 25 -4.25 -3.80 -13.54
N LEU A 26 -3.74 -5.04 -13.50
CA LEU A 26 -2.47 -5.39 -14.15
C LEU A 26 -2.53 -5.25 -15.68
N GLU A 27 -3.69 -5.47 -16.29
CA GLU A 27 -3.87 -5.26 -17.73
C GLU A 27 -3.64 -3.79 -18.13
N GLU A 28 -3.95 -2.81 -17.27
CA GLU A 28 -3.63 -1.40 -17.50
C GLU A 28 -2.12 -1.11 -17.52
N ALA A 29 -1.31 -1.90 -16.79
CA ALA A 29 0.16 -1.82 -16.87
C ALA A 29 0.71 -2.48 -18.14
N LEU A 30 -0.04 -3.40 -18.73
CA LEU A 30 0.33 -4.10 -19.97
C LEU A 30 -0.17 -3.36 -21.22
N ASP A 31 -1.21 -2.55 -21.12
CA ASP A 31 -1.79 -1.80 -22.23
C ASP A 31 -0.82 -0.73 -22.74
N GLU A 32 -0.33 -0.89 -23.96
CA GLU A 32 0.59 0.05 -24.60
C GLU A 32 -0.07 1.36 -25.05
N SER A 33 -1.40 1.46 -25.02
CA SER A 33 -2.12 2.71 -25.25
C SER A 33 -2.02 3.68 -24.07
N ASN A 34 -1.75 3.16 -22.86
CA ASN A 34 -1.45 3.97 -21.69
C ASN A 34 -0.02 4.53 -21.76
N PRO A 35 0.21 5.80 -21.34
CA PRO A 35 1.55 6.35 -21.26
C PRO A 35 2.47 5.52 -20.36
N LEU A 36 3.76 5.45 -20.72
CA LEU A 36 4.70 4.51 -20.09
C LEU A 36 4.79 4.66 -18.56
N LEU A 37 4.79 5.88 -18.03
CA LEU A 37 4.88 6.07 -16.58
C LEU A 37 3.55 5.77 -15.88
N GLU A 38 2.40 5.90 -16.55
CA GLU A 38 1.12 5.44 -16.01
C GLU A 38 1.09 3.92 -15.89
N ARG A 39 1.66 3.20 -16.87
CA ARG A 39 1.81 1.75 -16.79
C ARG A 39 2.68 1.31 -15.59
N VAL A 40 3.78 2.03 -15.33
CA VAL A 40 4.62 1.81 -14.13
C VAL A 40 3.83 2.06 -12.85
N ARG A 41 3.02 3.13 -12.82
CA ARG A 41 2.15 3.47 -11.70
C ARG A 41 1.07 2.39 -11.47
N PHE A 42 0.42 1.89 -12.53
CA PHE A 42 -0.55 0.81 -12.44
C PHE A 42 0.06 -0.47 -11.86
N LEU A 43 1.28 -0.84 -12.26
CA LEU A 43 1.96 -1.99 -11.66
C LEU A 43 2.17 -1.80 -10.14
N GLY A 44 2.52 -0.59 -9.69
CA GLY A 44 2.61 -0.30 -8.27
C GLY A 44 1.24 -0.31 -7.57
N ILE A 45 0.17 0.11 -8.25
CA ILE A 45 -1.21 0.03 -7.76
C ILE A 45 -1.62 -1.44 -7.55
N VAL A 46 -1.32 -2.34 -8.51
CA VAL A 46 -1.60 -3.78 -8.39
C VAL A 46 -0.97 -4.36 -7.12
N ALA A 47 0.29 -4.00 -6.85
CA ALA A 47 1.00 -4.43 -5.65
C ALA A 47 0.39 -3.84 -4.36
N SER A 48 -0.03 -2.58 -4.37
CA SER A 48 -0.69 -1.93 -3.24
C SER A 48 -2.05 -2.55 -2.91
N ILE A 49 -2.85 -2.80 -3.95
CA ILE A 49 -4.12 -3.51 -3.88
C ILE A 49 -3.85 -4.89 -3.26
N LEU A 50 -2.87 -5.64 -3.79
CA LEU A 50 -2.55 -6.96 -3.26
C LEU A 50 -2.09 -6.93 -1.80
N ASP A 51 -1.33 -5.93 -1.36
CA ASP A 51 -0.99 -5.76 0.06
C ASP A 51 -2.25 -5.75 0.93
N GLU A 52 -3.20 -4.89 0.57
CA GLU A 52 -4.46 -4.72 1.27
C GLU A 52 -5.28 -6.03 1.34
N PHE A 53 -5.29 -6.80 0.25
CA PHE A 53 -5.95 -8.11 0.20
C PHE A 53 -5.39 -9.09 1.24
N PHE A 54 -4.06 -9.12 1.41
CA PHE A 54 -3.47 -9.93 2.46
C PHE A 54 -3.79 -9.40 3.87
N GLU A 55 -3.68 -8.09 4.06
CA GLU A 55 -3.89 -7.43 5.35
C GLU A 55 -5.30 -7.66 5.91
N VAL A 56 -6.30 -7.68 5.04
CA VAL A 56 -7.72 -7.78 5.43
C VAL A 56 -8.30 -9.15 5.10
N ARG A 57 -8.27 -9.55 3.83
CA ARG A 57 -9.09 -10.65 3.33
C ARG A 57 -8.48 -12.01 3.66
N VAL A 58 -7.20 -12.20 3.34
CA VAL A 58 -6.48 -13.44 3.70
C VAL A 58 -6.38 -13.57 5.22
N ALA A 59 -6.14 -12.47 5.93
CA ALA A 59 -6.10 -12.46 7.39
C ALA A 59 -7.45 -12.90 8.01
N GLY A 60 -8.57 -12.33 7.56
CA GLY A 60 -9.90 -12.73 8.01
C GLY A 60 -10.20 -14.20 7.72
N LEU A 61 -9.85 -14.68 6.53
CA LEU A 61 -10.05 -16.08 6.16
C LEU A 61 -9.22 -17.06 7.02
N LEU A 62 -7.99 -16.69 7.38
CA LEU A 62 -7.16 -17.46 8.31
C LEU A 62 -7.77 -17.51 9.72
N GLN A 63 -8.41 -16.44 10.18
CA GLN A 63 -9.13 -16.42 11.46
C GLN A 63 -10.36 -17.32 11.43
N VAL A 64 -11.15 -17.29 10.36
CA VAL A 64 -12.32 -18.17 10.18
C VAL A 64 -11.90 -19.64 10.16
N ARG A 65 -10.84 -19.99 9.43
CA ARG A 65 -10.31 -21.36 9.44
C ARG A 65 -9.95 -21.82 10.86
N ASP A 66 -9.23 -20.98 11.61
CA ASP A 66 -8.73 -21.33 12.94
C ASP A 66 -9.83 -21.41 14.02
N SER A 67 -10.98 -20.77 13.80
CA SER A 67 -12.14 -20.88 14.69
C SER A 67 -12.86 -22.22 14.57
N GLY A 68 -12.60 -22.98 13.50
CA GLY A 68 -13.25 -24.26 13.20
C GLY A 68 -14.71 -24.09 12.74
N VAL A 69 -15.14 -22.87 12.45
CA VAL A 69 -16.50 -22.59 11.96
C VAL A 69 -16.55 -22.96 10.48
N ALA A 70 -17.38 -23.95 10.16
CA ALA A 70 -17.61 -24.42 8.79
C ALA A 70 -18.60 -23.51 8.03
N GLY A 71 -18.40 -22.20 8.10
CA GLY A 71 -19.16 -21.25 7.30
C GLY A 71 -18.68 -21.32 5.85
N THR A 72 -19.56 -21.72 4.94
CA THR A 72 -19.31 -21.62 3.50
C THR A 72 -20.28 -20.60 2.90
N GLY A 73 -19.77 -19.78 1.99
CA GLY A 73 -20.59 -18.83 1.26
C GLY A 73 -21.54 -19.52 0.28
N PRO A 74 -22.29 -18.76 -0.54
CA PRO A 74 -23.17 -19.31 -1.58
C PRO A 74 -22.47 -20.25 -2.57
N ASP A 75 -21.16 -20.05 -2.78
CA ASP A 75 -20.25 -20.87 -3.59
C ASP A 75 -19.83 -22.20 -2.92
N ARG A 76 -20.18 -22.39 -1.64
CA ARG A 76 -19.90 -23.58 -0.81
C ARG A 76 -18.42 -23.93 -0.62
N LEU A 77 -17.49 -23.03 -0.93
CA LEU A 77 -16.05 -23.27 -0.69
C LEU A 77 -15.71 -23.13 0.79
N THR A 78 -15.01 -24.13 1.34
CA THR A 78 -14.45 -24.06 2.70
C THR A 78 -13.30 -23.07 2.80
N PRO A 79 -13.00 -22.52 4.00
CA PRO A 79 -11.86 -21.62 4.18
C PRO A 79 -10.53 -22.20 3.68
N ASP A 80 -10.29 -23.50 3.88
CA ASP A 80 -9.08 -24.17 3.40
C ASP A 80 -9.02 -24.25 1.86
N GLU A 81 -10.12 -24.61 1.21
CA GLU A 81 -10.20 -24.63 -0.27
C GLU A 81 -10.00 -23.24 -0.87
N GLN A 82 -10.57 -22.22 -0.22
CA GLN A 82 -10.37 -20.82 -0.61
C GLN A 82 -8.90 -20.42 -0.45
N LEU A 83 -8.26 -20.68 0.71
CA LEU A 83 -6.85 -20.34 0.94
C LEU A 83 -5.91 -21.00 -0.06
N VAL A 84 -6.12 -22.29 -0.37
CA VAL A 84 -5.33 -23.02 -1.39
C VAL A 84 -5.49 -22.36 -2.76
N THR A 85 -6.72 -22.03 -3.15
CA THR A 85 -7.01 -21.42 -4.45
C THR A 85 -6.47 -19.99 -4.55
N ILE A 86 -6.60 -19.22 -3.47
CA ILE A 86 -6.06 -17.86 -3.33
C ILE A 86 -4.54 -17.90 -3.45
N ALA A 87 -3.85 -18.79 -2.73
CA ALA A 87 -2.40 -18.87 -2.77
C ALA A 87 -1.92 -19.14 -4.20
N ARG A 88 -2.48 -20.16 -4.88
CA ARG A 88 -2.14 -20.46 -6.28
C ARG A 88 -2.36 -19.24 -7.20
N THR A 89 -3.55 -18.64 -7.15
CA THR A 89 -3.93 -17.52 -8.01
C THR A 89 -3.07 -16.29 -7.75
N THR A 90 -2.67 -16.08 -6.50
CA THR A 90 -1.83 -14.94 -6.12
C THR A 90 -0.38 -15.14 -6.54
N HIS A 91 0.16 -16.37 -6.46
CA HIS A 91 1.49 -16.68 -7.03
C HIS A 91 1.52 -16.40 -8.53
N GLU A 92 0.50 -16.87 -9.26
CA GLU A 92 0.37 -16.58 -10.69
C GLU A 92 0.33 -15.07 -11.00
N LEU A 93 -0.37 -14.30 -10.16
CA LEU A 93 -0.47 -12.83 -10.29
C LEU A 93 0.86 -12.13 -9.95
N VAL A 94 1.58 -12.57 -8.92
CA VAL A 94 2.89 -12.02 -8.56
C VAL A 94 3.92 -12.34 -9.66
N ASP A 95 3.93 -13.55 -10.20
CA ASP A 95 4.78 -13.90 -11.33
C ASP A 95 4.46 -13.03 -12.56
N ALA A 96 3.17 -12.75 -12.80
CA ALA A 96 2.76 -11.87 -13.89
C ALA A 96 3.21 -10.41 -13.67
N GLN A 97 3.17 -9.90 -12.44
CA GLN A 97 3.69 -8.57 -12.10
C GLN A 97 5.19 -8.45 -12.40
N TYR A 98 6.01 -9.43 -11.99
CA TYR A 98 7.45 -9.40 -12.26
C TYR A 98 7.77 -9.63 -13.73
N ARG A 99 7.00 -10.45 -14.45
CA ARG A 99 7.13 -10.53 -15.92
C ARG A 99 6.83 -9.18 -16.58
N CYS A 100 5.75 -8.50 -16.20
CA CYS A 100 5.42 -7.16 -16.68
C CYS A 100 6.58 -6.18 -16.40
N TRP A 101 7.11 -6.18 -15.17
CA TRP A 101 8.24 -5.35 -14.80
C TRP A 101 9.49 -5.61 -15.65
N ASN A 102 9.94 -6.87 -15.70
CA ASN A 102 11.23 -7.25 -16.27
C ASN A 102 11.22 -7.29 -17.80
N GLN A 103 10.13 -7.73 -18.40
CA GLN A 103 10.06 -8.04 -19.84
C GLN A 103 9.40 -6.91 -20.64
N GLU A 104 8.55 -6.09 -20.01
CA GLU A 104 7.84 -5.00 -20.69
C GLU A 104 8.34 -3.61 -20.24
N LEU A 105 8.22 -3.31 -18.94
CA LEU A 105 8.41 -1.95 -18.44
C LEU A 105 9.88 -1.54 -18.37
N LEU A 106 10.77 -2.36 -17.83
CA LEU A 106 12.22 -2.05 -17.78
C LEU A 106 12.80 -1.83 -19.19
N PRO A 107 12.54 -2.69 -20.19
CA PRO A 107 12.99 -2.44 -21.56
C PRO A 107 12.38 -1.17 -22.18
N ALA A 108 11.10 -0.88 -21.93
CA ALA A 108 10.45 0.33 -22.42
C ALA A 108 11.03 1.60 -21.80
N LEU A 109 11.31 1.60 -20.49
CA LEU A 109 11.99 2.69 -19.78
C LEU A 109 13.40 2.92 -20.35
N ALA A 110 14.15 1.84 -20.58
CA ALA A 110 15.48 1.92 -21.16
C ALA A 110 15.47 2.54 -22.57
N ARG A 111 14.46 2.24 -23.41
CA ARG A 111 14.28 2.90 -24.72
C ARG A 111 14.02 4.40 -24.58
N GLN A 112 13.39 4.84 -23.48
CA GLN A 112 13.19 6.24 -23.12
C GLN A 112 14.38 6.86 -22.35
N ARG A 113 15.54 6.16 -22.30
CA ARG A 113 16.76 6.58 -21.57
C ARG A 113 16.57 6.71 -20.06
N ILE A 114 15.62 5.97 -19.50
CA ILE A 114 15.35 5.87 -18.06
C ILE A 114 15.85 4.51 -17.60
N HIS A 115 16.79 4.48 -16.66
CA HIS A 115 17.44 3.26 -16.22
C HIS A 115 17.36 3.10 -14.70
N LEU A 116 16.90 1.94 -14.25
CA LEU A 116 17.12 1.47 -12.88
C LEU A 116 18.36 0.57 -12.91
N LEU A 117 19.42 0.99 -12.24
CA LEU A 117 20.72 0.32 -12.22
C LEU A 117 20.93 -0.42 -10.91
N ASP A 118 21.72 -1.50 -10.97
CA ASP A 118 22.34 -2.11 -9.80
C ASP A 118 23.60 -1.34 -9.39
N VAL A 119 24.06 -1.50 -8.14
CA VAL A 119 25.21 -0.74 -7.62
C VAL A 119 26.50 -1.14 -8.35
N GLU A 120 26.60 -2.39 -8.79
CA GLU A 120 27.73 -2.94 -9.54
C GLU A 120 27.91 -2.28 -10.91
N ASP A 121 26.85 -1.71 -11.48
CA ASP A 121 26.88 -1.02 -12.77
C ASP A 121 27.27 0.47 -12.64
N LEU A 122 27.37 0.99 -11.41
CA LEU A 122 27.67 2.40 -11.17
C LEU A 122 29.14 2.72 -11.38
N GLN A 123 29.41 3.88 -11.98
CA GLN A 123 30.77 4.32 -12.32
C GLN A 123 30.97 5.80 -11.96
N GLY A 124 32.24 6.17 -11.72
CA GLY A 124 32.66 7.57 -11.55
C GLY A 124 31.87 8.32 -10.47
N GLU A 125 31.23 9.42 -10.86
CA GLU A 125 30.49 10.30 -9.95
C GLU A 125 29.31 9.61 -9.26
N GLN A 126 28.68 8.62 -9.91
CA GLN A 126 27.52 7.91 -9.37
C GLN A 126 27.93 7.04 -8.19
N LEU A 127 29.04 6.31 -8.33
CA LEU A 127 29.60 5.52 -7.23
C LEU A 127 30.06 6.43 -6.08
N ALA A 128 30.69 7.58 -6.40
CA ALA A 128 31.09 8.55 -5.39
C ALA A 128 29.88 9.17 -4.67
N PHE A 129 28.77 9.40 -5.37
CA PHE A 129 27.51 9.87 -4.79
C PHE A 129 26.93 8.83 -3.81
N ILE A 130 26.85 7.56 -4.21
CA ILE A 130 26.32 6.51 -3.34
C ILE A 130 27.18 6.32 -2.09
N ARG A 131 28.51 6.38 -2.19
CA ARG A 131 29.40 6.32 -1.02
C ARG A 131 29.16 7.50 -0.06
N ARG A 132 28.96 8.71 -0.58
CA ARG A 132 28.65 9.89 0.27
C ARG A 132 27.28 9.76 0.94
N TYR A 133 26.27 9.33 0.17
CA TYR A 133 24.93 9.11 0.69
C TYR A 133 24.91 8.01 1.76
N TRP A 134 25.67 6.93 1.55
CA TRP A 134 25.86 5.85 2.51
C TRP A 134 26.37 6.38 3.86
N HIS A 135 27.57 6.95 3.90
CA HIS A 135 28.20 7.38 5.15
C HIS A 135 27.56 8.62 5.78
N GLY A 136 27.01 9.52 4.95
CA GLY A 136 26.48 10.82 5.41
C GLY A 136 25.03 10.76 5.88
N GLU A 137 24.22 9.89 5.29
CA GLU A 137 22.77 9.88 5.50
C GLU A 137 22.23 8.51 5.92
N LEU A 138 22.69 7.42 5.30
CA LEU A 138 22.07 6.11 5.46
C LEU A 138 22.63 5.29 6.63
N GLU A 139 23.93 5.05 6.66
CA GLU A 139 24.61 4.25 7.70
C GLU A 139 24.27 4.71 9.13
N PRO A 140 24.28 6.03 9.47
CA PRO A 140 24.06 6.48 10.85
C PRO A 140 22.66 6.19 11.42
N ILE A 141 21.68 5.95 10.56
CA ILE A 141 20.27 5.71 10.94
C ILE A 141 19.86 4.25 10.77
N LEU A 142 20.73 3.40 10.21
CA LEU A 142 20.51 1.96 10.14
C LEU A 142 21.05 1.31 11.42
N THR A 143 20.24 0.44 12.02
CA THR A 143 20.64 -0.35 13.18
C THR A 143 20.75 -1.81 12.76
N PRO A 144 21.97 -2.34 12.56
CA PRO A 144 22.16 -3.76 12.30
C PRO A 144 21.91 -4.56 13.59
N ILE A 145 21.12 -5.63 13.48
CA ILE A 145 20.81 -6.52 14.60
C ILE A 145 21.30 -7.92 14.23
N VAL A 146 22.24 -8.46 15.00
CA VAL A 146 22.64 -9.86 14.93
C VAL A 146 21.71 -10.67 15.84
N ILE A 147 21.17 -11.76 15.30
CA ILE A 147 20.22 -12.63 15.99
C ILE A 147 20.98 -13.72 16.73
N ASP A 148 20.82 -13.74 18.05
CA ASP A 148 21.43 -14.71 18.96
C ASP A 148 20.48 -14.95 20.17
N PRO A 149 20.80 -15.87 21.11
CA PRO A 149 19.93 -16.12 22.27
C PRO A 149 19.70 -14.92 23.20
N ALA A 150 20.61 -13.94 23.24
CA ALA A 150 20.48 -12.69 23.99
C ALA A 150 19.76 -11.59 23.19
N HIS A 151 19.83 -11.65 21.86
CA HIS A 151 19.20 -10.72 20.92
C HIS A 151 18.22 -11.46 20.00
N PRO A 152 16.97 -11.68 20.44
CA PRO A 152 15.98 -12.40 19.64
C PRO A 152 15.62 -11.62 18.37
N PHE A 153 14.99 -12.33 17.43
CA PHE A 153 14.55 -11.74 16.18
C PHE A 153 13.63 -10.52 16.42
N PRO A 154 13.94 -9.34 15.83
CA PRO A 154 13.19 -8.13 16.10
C PRO A 154 11.77 -8.21 15.51
N ARG A 155 10.82 -7.52 16.14
CA ARG A 155 9.48 -7.38 15.56
C ARG A 155 9.55 -6.50 14.32
N VAL A 156 9.50 -7.12 13.14
CA VAL A 156 9.48 -6.39 11.86
C VAL A 156 8.15 -5.66 11.67
N LEU A 157 8.24 -4.35 11.39
CA LEU A 157 7.09 -3.48 11.09
C LEU A 157 6.40 -3.91 9.78
N ASN A 158 5.07 -3.82 9.75
CA ASN A 158 4.25 -4.24 8.61
C ASN A 158 4.64 -3.51 7.30
N LYS A 159 4.93 -4.20 6.21
CA LYS A 159 5.36 -3.64 4.91
C LYS A 159 6.68 -2.83 4.97
N ALA A 160 7.42 -2.87 6.06
CA ALA A 160 8.75 -2.26 6.12
C ALA A 160 9.74 -3.06 5.26
N LEU A 161 10.68 -2.34 4.64
CA LEU A 161 11.78 -2.95 3.91
C LEU A 161 12.82 -3.40 4.93
N CYS A 162 13.16 -4.69 4.91
CA CYS A 162 14.21 -5.28 5.72
C CYS A 162 15.23 -5.96 4.82
N ILE A 163 16.49 -6.01 5.26
CA ILE A 163 17.53 -6.82 4.63
C ILE A 163 17.92 -7.91 5.63
N GLY A 164 17.71 -9.17 5.24
CA GLY A 164 18.14 -10.33 6.01
C GLY A 164 19.52 -10.79 5.52
N VAL A 165 20.40 -11.16 6.45
CA VAL A 165 21.82 -11.42 6.16
C VAL A 165 22.28 -12.69 6.85
N LEU A 166 22.93 -13.60 6.12
CA LEU A 166 23.61 -14.76 6.69
C LEU A 166 25.04 -14.36 7.07
N LEU A 167 25.35 -14.46 8.35
CA LEU A 167 26.62 -14.04 8.93
C LEU A 167 27.42 -15.27 9.37
N GLN A 168 28.75 -15.16 9.32
CA GLN A 168 29.66 -16.17 9.84
C GLN A 168 30.75 -15.53 10.70
N GLN A 169 30.99 -16.08 11.89
CA GLN A 169 32.07 -15.67 12.78
C GLN A 169 32.66 -16.92 13.45
N ASP A 170 33.98 -17.10 13.38
CA ASP A 170 34.71 -18.22 14.00
C ASP A 170 34.12 -19.61 13.70
N GLY A 171 33.56 -19.81 12.50
CA GLY A 171 32.93 -21.07 12.08
C GLY A 171 31.46 -21.23 12.49
N HIS A 172 30.91 -20.31 13.29
CA HIS A 172 29.50 -20.28 13.66
C HIS A 172 28.70 -19.43 12.67
N THR A 173 27.53 -19.91 12.25
CA THR A 173 26.59 -19.10 11.47
C THR A 173 25.64 -18.34 12.40
N ALA A 174 25.45 -17.06 12.12
CA ALA A 174 24.42 -16.21 12.73
C ALA A 174 23.53 -15.61 11.62
N LEU A 175 22.44 -14.96 12.03
CA LEU A 175 21.63 -14.15 11.14
C LEU A 175 21.75 -12.68 11.54
N GLY A 176 21.80 -11.79 10.56
CA GLY A 176 21.62 -10.35 10.73
C GLY A 176 20.31 -9.88 10.11
N VAL A 177 19.71 -8.84 10.68
CA VAL A 177 18.60 -8.11 10.09
C VAL A 177 18.86 -6.61 10.19
N VAL A 178 18.57 -5.90 9.11
CA VAL A 178 18.55 -4.43 9.08
C VAL A 178 17.18 -3.99 8.63
N THR A 179 16.52 -3.09 9.38
CA THR A 179 15.24 -2.51 8.98
C THR A 179 15.48 -1.11 8.44
N VAL A 180 14.96 -0.83 7.25
CA VAL A 180 15.12 0.47 6.58
C VAL A 180 13.98 1.42 7.00
N PRO A 181 14.28 2.57 7.63
CA PRO A 181 13.27 3.56 8.01
C PRO A 181 12.34 3.96 6.87
N ARG A 182 11.05 4.20 7.15
CA ARG A 182 10.05 4.55 6.11
C ARG A 182 10.25 5.93 5.51
N VAL A 183 10.82 6.86 6.27
CA VAL A 183 11.08 8.25 5.84
C VAL A 183 12.05 8.31 4.64
N LEU A 184 12.86 7.27 4.45
CA LEU A 184 13.85 7.25 3.36
C LEU A 184 13.23 6.94 2.00
N PRO A 185 13.69 7.60 0.93
CA PRO A 185 13.25 7.29 -0.43
C PRO A 185 13.64 5.86 -0.79
N ARG A 186 12.73 5.11 -1.40
CA ARG A 186 12.99 3.71 -1.80
C ARG A 186 13.72 3.58 -3.14
N ILE A 187 13.67 4.63 -3.94
CA ILE A 187 14.38 4.78 -5.20
C ILE A 187 15.04 6.14 -5.18
N LEU A 188 16.33 6.18 -5.51
CA LEU A 188 17.12 7.40 -5.56
C LEU A 188 17.50 7.70 -7.00
N ARG A 189 17.38 8.97 -7.39
CA ARG A 189 17.96 9.47 -8.64
C ARG A 189 19.46 9.64 -8.47
N LEU A 190 20.22 9.13 -9.44
CA LEU A 190 21.67 9.27 -9.50
C LEU A 190 22.04 10.59 -10.22
N PRO A 191 23.24 11.13 -9.97
CA PRO A 191 23.76 12.26 -10.72
C PRO A 191 23.70 12.02 -12.24
N ASP A 192 23.26 13.06 -12.96
CA ASP A 192 23.20 13.04 -14.41
C ASP A 192 24.62 12.94 -14.99
N THR A 193 24.74 12.32 -16.17
CA THR A 193 25.98 12.32 -16.95
C THR A 193 25.72 12.93 -18.33
N ASP A 194 26.79 13.27 -19.05
CA ASP A 194 26.71 13.94 -20.36
C ASP A 194 25.98 13.14 -21.45
N ASP A 195 25.60 11.89 -21.18
CA ASP A 195 24.86 11.06 -22.13
C ASP A 195 23.33 11.25 -22.06
N GLY A 196 22.83 12.14 -21.20
CA GLY A 196 21.42 12.51 -21.15
C GLY A 196 20.49 11.35 -20.77
N LYS A 197 20.99 10.32 -20.07
CA LYS A 197 20.16 9.25 -19.50
C LYS A 197 19.86 9.53 -18.03
N LEU A 198 18.59 9.38 -17.66
CA LEU A 198 18.15 9.42 -16.27
C LEU A 198 18.42 8.06 -15.65
N ARG A 199 19.13 8.05 -14.52
CA ARG A 199 19.48 6.82 -13.81
C ARG A 199 19.00 6.87 -12.38
N MET A 200 18.59 5.73 -11.89
CA MET A 200 18.12 5.54 -10.53
C MET A 200 18.71 4.26 -9.97
N VAL A 201 18.68 4.14 -8.65
CA VAL A 201 19.07 2.92 -7.92
C VAL A 201 18.08 2.69 -6.79
N THR A 202 17.84 1.43 -6.44
CA THR A 202 16.98 1.10 -5.30
C THR A 202 17.77 1.27 -3.99
N LEU A 203 17.06 1.69 -2.93
CA LEU A 203 17.67 1.80 -1.61
C LEU A 203 18.13 0.43 -1.09
N SER A 204 17.40 -0.64 -1.41
CA SER A 204 17.79 -2.01 -1.05
C SER A 204 19.12 -2.40 -1.68
N ALA A 205 19.38 -2.04 -2.94
CA ALA A 205 20.66 -2.33 -3.59
C ALA A 205 21.82 -1.56 -2.94
N ILE A 206 21.61 -0.30 -2.54
CA ILE A 206 22.63 0.47 -1.80
C ILE A 206 22.98 -0.21 -0.48
N VAL A 207 21.98 -0.61 0.30
CA VAL A 207 22.20 -1.29 1.59
C VAL A 207 22.87 -2.65 1.37
N ALA A 208 22.41 -3.42 0.38
CA ALA A 208 22.99 -4.71 0.03
C ALA A 208 24.49 -4.62 -0.28
N HIS A 209 24.89 -3.59 -1.04
CA HIS A 209 26.29 -3.36 -1.40
C HIS A 209 27.20 -3.08 -0.19
N HIS A 210 26.68 -2.41 0.84
CA HIS A 210 27.44 -2.03 2.03
C HIS A 210 27.18 -2.93 3.25
N LEU A 211 26.56 -4.10 3.08
CA LEU A 211 26.27 -5.02 4.20
C LEU A 211 27.51 -5.43 5.00
N SER A 212 28.67 -5.54 4.34
CA SER A 212 29.92 -5.90 5.01
C SER A 212 30.42 -4.80 5.95
N GLU A 213 30.08 -3.53 5.67
CA GLU A 213 30.40 -2.38 6.54
C GLU A 213 29.44 -2.33 7.73
N LEU A 214 28.16 -2.67 7.54
CA LEU A 214 27.19 -2.70 8.65
C LEU A 214 27.43 -3.80 9.68
N PHE A 215 27.93 -4.97 9.26
CA PHE A 215 28.13 -6.12 10.13
C PHE A 215 29.60 -6.35 10.44
N GLU A 216 30.26 -5.34 11.01
CA GLU A 216 31.66 -5.42 11.41
C GLU A 216 31.95 -6.63 12.30
N GLY A 217 33.05 -7.34 12.04
CA GLY A 217 33.43 -8.55 12.77
C GLY A 217 32.76 -9.84 12.28
N TYR A 218 31.82 -9.76 11.33
CA TYR A 218 31.21 -10.92 10.69
C TYR A 218 31.58 -11.01 9.22
N GLN A 219 31.70 -12.24 8.71
CA GLN A 219 31.73 -12.50 7.28
C GLN A 219 30.29 -12.62 6.76
N VAL A 220 29.90 -11.72 5.85
CA VAL A 220 28.62 -11.82 5.14
C VAL A 220 28.72 -12.91 4.07
N THR A 221 27.87 -13.94 4.20
CA THR A 221 27.86 -15.11 3.30
C THR A 221 26.68 -15.12 2.33
N GLY A 222 25.73 -14.22 2.52
CA GLY A 222 24.59 -14.02 1.64
C GLY A 222 23.55 -13.13 2.30
N GLY A 223 22.59 -12.63 1.53
CA GLY A 223 21.52 -11.81 2.04
C GLY A 223 20.38 -11.67 1.04
N GLY A 224 19.35 -10.96 1.44
CA GLY A 224 18.25 -10.61 0.55
C GLY A 224 17.30 -9.62 1.20
N ALA A 225 16.78 -8.70 0.41
CA ALA A 225 15.69 -7.84 0.82
C ALA A 225 14.42 -8.66 1.03
N PHE A 226 13.65 -8.30 2.04
CA PHE A 226 12.36 -8.89 2.32
C PHE A 226 11.43 -7.88 2.98
N ARG A 227 10.13 -8.19 2.97
CA ARG A 227 9.12 -7.52 3.77
C ARG A 227 8.05 -8.51 4.20
N VAL A 228 7.35 -8.19 5.27
CA VAL A 228 6.20 -8.96 5.73
C VAL A 228 4.93 -8.13 5.62
N THR A 229 3.83 -8.78 5.30
CA THR A 229 2.49 -8.20 5.42
C THR A 229 1.83 -8.80 6.66
N ARG A 230 1.18 -7.97 7.48
CA ARG A 230 0.55 -8.37 8.74
C ARG A 230 -0.95 -8.08 8.71
N ASN A 231 -1.70 -8.85 9.47
CA ASN A 231 -3.12 -8.61 9.71
C ASN A 231 -3.34 -7.18 10.25
N SER A 232 -4.17 -6.37 9.58
CA SER A 232 -4.49 -4.99 10.00
C SER A 232 -5.45 -4.96 11.19
N GLU A 233 -5.28 -4.01 12.10
CA GLU A 233 -5.75 -4.09 13.50
C GLU A 233 -7.26 -4.16 13.74
N LEU A 234 -8.12 -3.71 12.83
CA LEU A 234 -9.55 -3.49 13.11
C LEU A 234 -10.34 -3.59 11.80
N TYR A 235 -10.84 -4.76 11.44
CA TYR A 235 -11.83 -4.87 10.38
C TYR A 235 -13.02 -5.68 10.88
N VAL A 236 -14.16 -5.00 11.03
CA VAL A 236 -15.49 -5.62 11.09
C VAL A 236 -16.07 -5.41 9.70
N ASN A 237 -16.32 -6.48 8.96
CA ASN A 237 -16.88 -6.39 7.63
C ASN A 237 -18.39 -6.16 7.73
N GLU A 238 -18.86 -4.91 7.59
CA GLU A 238 -20.29 -4.59 7.70
C GLU A 238 -21.15 -5.21 6.56
N GLU A 239 -20.53 -5.64 5.46
CA GLU A 239 -21.22 -6.36 4.37
C GLU A 239 -21.53 -7.84 4.70
N GLU A 240 -21.03 -8.37 5.83
CA GLU A 240 -21.23 -9.75 6.30
C GLU A 240 -22.33 -9.88 7.37
N ALA A 241 -23.26 -8.92 7.44
CA ALA A 241 -24.36 -8.89 8.39
C ALA A 241 -25.47 -9.92 8.08
N ASP A 242 -25.13 -11.21 8.20
CA ASP A 242 -26.06 -12.25 8.64
C ASP A 242 -25.45 -12.90 9.90
N ASN A 243 -25.59 -12.20 11.04
CA ASN A 243 -25.50 -12.56 12.48
C ASN A 243 -24.39 -13.49 13.02
N LEU A 244 -23.75 -14.36 12.24
CA LEU A 244 -22.81 -15.35 12.74
C LEU A 244 -21.36 -14.83 12.73
N LEU A 245 -20.99 -14.04 11.72
CA LEU A 245 -19.62 -13.52 11.57
C LEU A 245 -19.32 -12.39 12.54
N GLU A 246 -20.30 -11.56 12.91
CA GLU A 246 -20.14 -10.53 13.96
C GLU A 246 -19.97 -11.16 15.36
N GLU A 247 -20.77 -12.16 15.72
CA GLU A 247 -20.65 -12.87 17.01
C GLU A 247 -19.32 -13.65 17.13
N ILE A 248 -18.82 -14.16 16.00
CA ILE A 248 -17.52 -14.82 15.94
C ILE A 248 -16.38 -13.78 15.94
N ALA A 249 -16.52 -12.65 15.25
CA ALA A 249 -15.51 -11.57 15.23
C ALA A 249 -15.33 -10.93 16.62
N GLU A 250 -16.41 -10.67 17.36
CA GLU A 250 -16.35 -10.15 18.73
C GLU A 250 -15.73 -11.15 19.71
N SER A 251 -15.83 -12.47 19.46
CA SER A 251 -15.20 -13.50 20.30
C SER A 251 -13.79 -13.95 19.84
N LEU A 252 -13.40 -13.61 18.61
CA LEU A 252 -12.09 -13.92 18.00
C LEU A 252 -11.08 -12.78 18.07
N GLU A 253 -11.46 -11.58 18.53
CA GLU A 253 -10.53 -10.50 18.79
C GLU A 253 -9.41 -10.98 19.72
N ASN A 254 -8.23 -11.23 19.12
CA ASN A 254 -6.86 -11.24 19.69
C ASN A 254 -5.96 -12.41 19.27
N ARG A 255 -6.44 -13.52 18.69
CA ARG A 255 -5.55 -14.69 18.49
C ARG A 255 -4.48 -14.56 17.41
N ARG A 256 -4.76 -13.85 16.31
CA ARG A 256 -3.81 -13.61 15.19
C ARG A 256 -3.53 -12.12 14.95
N LYS A 257 -3.71 -11.29 15.99
CA LYS A 257 -3.60 -9.84 15.85
C LYS A 257 -2.15 -9.47 15.55
N GLY A 258 -1.92 -8.82 14.42
CA GLY A 258 -0.59 -8.44 13.97
C GLY A 258 0.29 -9.60 13.52
N ASP A 259 -0.26 -10.80 13.31
CA ASP A 259 0.46 -11.94 12.75
C ASP A 259 0.91 -11.66 11.32
N VAL A 260 2.00 -12.31 10.92
CA VAL A 260 2.45 -12.27 9.53
C VAL A 260 1.56 -13.19 8.69
N VAL A 261 1.01 -12.63 7.62
CA VAL A 261 0.15 -13.34 6.66
C VAL A 261 0.85 -13.58 5.32
N ARG A 262 1.91 -12.83 5.02
CA ARG A 262 2.70 -12.97 3.80
C ARG A 262 4.14 -12.54 4.02
N LEU A 263 5.09 -13.29 3.46
CA LEU A 263 6.49 -12.91 3.30
C LEU A 263 6.76 -12.68 1.82
N GLU A 264 7.29 -11.51 1.47
CA GLU A 264 7.89 -11.26 0.15
C GLU A 264 9.39 -11.14 0.32
N ILE A 265 10.15 -11.83 -0.52
CA ILE A 265 11.61 -11.89 -0.40
C ILE A 265 12.24 -11.99 -1.80
N GLU A 266 13.39 -11.34 -1.99
CA GLU A 266 14.16 -11.43 -3.23
C GLU A 266 14.33 -12.89 -3.68
N ASP A 267 14.17 -13.14 -4.97
CA ASP A 267 14.29 -14.48 -5.55
C ASP A 267 15.70 -15.06 -5.31
N ARG A 268 16.72 -14.20 -5.44
CA ARG A 268 18.13 -14.52 -5.20
C ARG A 268 18.48 -14.77 -3.71
N ALA A 269 17.55 -14.54 -2.78
CA ALA A 269 17.81 -14.74 -1.36
C ALA A 269 18.16 -16.21 -1.06
N PRO A 270 19.21 -16.49 -0.28
CA PRO A 270 19.67 -17.84 0.03
C PRO A 270 18.55 -18.71 0.63
N PRO A 271 18.38 -19.99 0.23
CA PRO A 271 17.33 -20.86 0.77
C PRO A 271 17.35 -21.01 2.30
N ARG A 272 18.54 -20.90 2.91
CA ARG A 272 18.70 -20.93 4.37
C ARG A 272 18.08 -19.69 5.04
N LEU A 273 18.22 -18.52 4.42
CA LEU A 273 17.60 -17.28 4.88
C LEU A 273 16.07 -17.38 4.79
N VAL A 274 15.57 -17.84 3.63
CA VAL A 274 14.12 -18.03 3.41
C VAL A 274 13.54 -18.95 4.48
N ARG A 275 14.10 -20.16 4.66
CA ARG A 275 13.64 -21.10 5.67
C ARG A 275 13.64 -20.51 7.06
N PHE A 276 14.71 -19.79 7.43
CA PHE A 276 14.78 -19.14 8.73
C PHE A 276 13.62 -18.15 8.91
N LEU A 277 13.42 -17.23 7.97
CA LEU A 277 12.35 -16.22 8.06
C LEU A 277 10.97 -16.86 8.05
N THR A 278 10.75 -17.87 7.21
CA THR A 278 9.50 -18.65 7.18
C THR A 278 9.21 -19.31 8.53
N THR A 279 10.21 -19.91 9.17
CA THR A 279 10.06 -20.48 10.52
C THR A 279 9.82 -19.40 11.58
N GLN A 280 10.58 -18.29 11.56
CA GLN A 280 10.39 -17.20 12.53
C GLN A 280 9.02 -16.54 12.46
N PHE A 281 8.45 -16.44 11.26
CA PHE A 281 7.14 -15.85 11.05
C PHE A 281 6.00 -16.86 11.05
N GLU A 282 6.28 -18.13 11.34
CA GLU A 282 5.28 -19.22 11.38
C GLU A 282 4.43 -19.28 10.09
N LEU A 283 5.13 -19.10 8.96
CA LEU A 283 4.53 -19.13 7.64
C LEU A 283 4.62 -20.52 7.02
N SER A 284 3.61 -20.84 6.22
CA SER A 284 3.63 -21.96 5.30
C SER A 284 4.25 -21.50 3.97
N GLU A 285 4.84 -22.43 3.20
CA GLU A 285 5.58 -22.07 1.97
C GLU A 285 4.70 -21.38 0.92
N ASP A 286 3.41 -21.70 0.87
CA ASP A 286 2.43 -21.07 -0.02
C ASP A 286 2.20 -19.57 0.28
N ARG A 287 2.65 -19.09 1.44
CA ARG A 287 2.60 -17.67 1.84
C ARG A 287 3.93 -16.92 1.66
N VAL A 288 4.92 -17.55 1.01
CA VAL A 288 6.24 -16.97 0.71
C VAL A 288 6.33 -16.66 -0.78
N TYR A 289 6.42 -15.38 -1.12
CA TYR A 289 6.43 -14.88 -2.49
C TYR A 289 7.83 -14.42 -2.88
N ARG A 290 8.34 -14.95 -3.99
CA ARG A 290 9.65 -14.60 -4.54
C ARG A 290 9.55 -13.35 -5.41
N ALA A 291 10.45 -12.40 -5.18
CA ALA A 291 10.57 -11.18 -5.95
C ALA A 291 11.71 -11.29 -6.96
N ASP A 292 11.38 -11.50 -8.24
CA ASP A 292 12.34 -11.43 -9.35
C ASP A 292 12.55 -9.96 -9.75
N GLY A 293 13.15 -9.18 -8.85
CA GLY A 293 13.28 -7.73 -9.01
C GLY A 293 13.21 -7.02 -7.65
N PRO A 294 12.91 -5.71 -7.62
CA PRO A 294 12.80 -4.99 -6.37
C PRO A 294 11.64 -5.53 -5.53
N VAL A 295 11.94 -5.90 -4.28
CA VAL A 295 10.90 -6.22 -3.30
C VAL A 295 10.02 -5.00 -3.10
N ASN A 296 8.71 -5.22 -3.05
CA ASN A 296 7.68 -4.18 -2.92
C ASN A 296 7.53 -3.34 -4.20
N LEU A 297 6.89 -3.91 -5.21
CA LEU A 297 6.61 -3.21 -6.47
C LEU A 297 5.77 -1.93 -6.30
N ASN A 298 5.00 -1.74 -5.21
CA ASN A 298 4.33 -0.47 -4.93
C ASN A 298 5.34 0.71 -4.95
N ARG A 299 6.58 0.49 -4.50
CA ARG A 299 7.60 1.54 -4.43
C ARG A 299 8.12 1.99 -5.80
N ILE A 300 7.91 1.21 -6.87
CA ILE A 300 8.30 1.63 -8.22
C ILE A 300 7.42 2.78 -8.72
N SER A 301 6.23 2.99 -8.15
CA SER A 301 5.39 4.16 -8.47
C SER A 301 6.13 5.48 -8.24
N THR A 302 7.13 5.52 -7.35
CA THR A 302 8.00 6.69 -7.13
C THR A 302 8.74 7.12 -8.40
N ILE A 303 8.97 6.20 -9.36
CA ILE A 303 9.57 6.52 -10.66
C ILE A 303 8.71 7.53 -11.41
N TYR A 304 7.38 7.47 -11.27
CA TYR A 304 6.46 8.43 -11.85
C TYR A 304 6.82 9.87 -11.44
N ASP A 305 7.05 10.10 -10.15
CA ASP A 305 7.35 11.42 -9.60
C ASP A 305 8.79 11.86 -9.89
N LEU A 306 9.75 10.93 -9.92
CA LEU A 306 11.15 11.23 -10.20
C LEU A 306 11.39 11.61 -11.67
N VAL A 307 10.56 11.12 -12.59
CA VAL A 307 10.70 11.37 -14.03
C VAL A 307 9.81 12.54 -14.47
N GLN A 308 10.45 13.69 -14.72
CA GLN A 308 9.80 14.93 -15.16
C GLN A 308 9.69 14.99 -16.69
N ARG A 309 8.93 14.05 -17.28
CA ARG A 309 8.70 13.91 -18.73
C ARG A 309 7.19 13.82 -19.01
N PRO A 310 6.50 14.95 -19.23
CA PRO A 310 5.04 14.99 -19.36
C PRO A 310 4.50 14.12 -20.50
N GLU A 311 5.26 13.93 -21.58
CA GLU A 311 4.86 13.11 -22.72
C GLU A 311 4.82 11.60 -22.41
N LEU A 312 5.33 11.18 -21.26
CA LEU A 312 5.25 9.79 -20.77
C LEU A 312 4.15 9.60 -19.71
N LYS A 313 3.34 10.63 -19.46
CA LYS A 313 2.28 10.69 -18.45
C LYS A 313 0.95 11.05 -19.10
N ASP A 314 -0.15 10.83 -18.38
CA ASP A 314 -1.42 11.37 -18.80
C ASP A 314 -1.39 12.90 -18.83
N SER A 315 -2.19 13.47 -19.73
CA SER A 315 -2.40 14.92 -19.74
C SER A 315 -3.09 15.32 -18.43
N PRO A 316 -2.58 16.35 -17.71
CA PRO A 316 -3.23 16.80 -16.50
C PRO A 316 -4.69 17.17 -16.75
N PHE A 317 -5.59 16.59 -15.96
CA PHE A 317 -7.01 16.92 -16.02
C PHE A 317 -7.31 18.04 -15.01
N SER A 318 -7.95 19.12 -15.48
CA SER A 318 -8.45 20.20 -14.62
C SER A 318 -9.97 20.08 -14.52
N PRO A 319 -10.53 19.83 -13.32
CA PRO A 319 -11.97 19.77 -13.14
C PRO A 319 -12.66 21.08 -13.53
N VAL A 320 -13.89 20.97 -14.02
CA VAL A 320 -14.75 22.12 -14.32
C VAL A 320 -15.29 22.68 -13.01
N GLU A 321 -15.13 23.98 -12.80
CA GLU A 321 -15.73 24.68 -11.68
C GLU A 321 -17.21 24.98 -11.99
N VAL A 322 -18.13 24.55 -11.12
CA VAL A 322 -19.55 24.85 -11.26
C VAL A 322 -19.80 26.23 -10.67
N SER A 323 -19.99 27.22 -11.54
CA SER A 323 -20.18 28.61 -11.14
C SER A 323 -21.53 28.82 -10.44
N LEU A 324 -21.49 28.97 -9.12
CA LEU A 324 -22.58 29.51 -8.31
C LEU A 324 -22.25 30.93 -7.83
N PRO A 325 -23.24 31.78 -7.55
CA PRO A 325 -22.99 33.14 -7.06
C PRO A 325 -22.16 33.16 -5.77
N ALA A 326 -21.18 34.06 -5.65
CA ALA A 326 -20.35 34.19 -4.44
C ALA A 326 -21.05 34.92 -3.27
N ASP A 327 -22.29 35.38 -3.49
CA ASP A 327 -23.15 36.00 -2.49
C ASP A 327 -24.07 34.94 -1.88
N PRO A 328 -24.11 34.78 -0.54
CA PRO A 328 -24.86 33.68 0.09
C PRO A 328 -26.34 33.65 -0.28
N ASP A 329 -27.03 34.80 -0.29
CA ASP A 329 -28.46 34.88 -0.60
C ASP A 329 -28.74 34.37 -2.02
N ARG A 330 -27.94 34.82 -3.00
CA ARG A 330 -28.03 34.38 -4.40
C ARG A 330 -27.56 32.95 -4.61
N PHE A 331 -26.59 32.49 -3.84
CA PHE A 331 -26.11 31.11 -3.88
C PHE A 331 -27.24 30.15 -3.50
N PHE A 332 -27.87 30.36 -2.34
CA PHE A 332 -28.98 29.53 -1.89
C PHE A 332 -30.26 29.75 -2.70
N GLU A 333 -30.46 30.92 -3.30
CA GLU A 333 -31.53 31.13 -4.29
C GLU A 333 -31.32 30.25 -5.52
N SER A 334 -30.10 30.18 -6.05
CA SER A 334 -29.78 29.33 -7.20
C SER A 334 -30.05 27.84 -6.93
N LEU A 335 -29.78 27.38 -5.70
CA LEU A 335 -30.06 26.00 -5.28
C LEU A 335 -31.56 25.75 -5.03
N ARG A 336 -32.33 26.78 -4.67
CA ARG A 336 -33.80 26.68 -4.54
C ARG A 336 -34.50 26.58 -5.89
N GLU A 337 -33.94 27.20 -6.93
CA GLU A 337 -34.51 27.16 -8.28
C GLU A 337 -34.34 25.80 -8.96
N ARG A 338 -33.23 25.10 -8.69
CA ARG A 338 -32.93 23.80 -9.30
C ARG A 338 -31.92 22.99 -8.49
N ASP A 339 -32.03 21.67 -8.60
CA ASP A 339 -31.03 20.75 -8.09
C ASP A 339 -29.70 20.93 -8.84
N VAL A 340 -28.60 20.80 -8.10
CA VAL A 340 -27.23 20.82 -8.63
C VAL A 340 -26.60 19.44 -8.41
N MET A 341 -26.24 18.79 -9.51
CA MET A 341 -25.52 17.51 -9.50
C MET A 341 -24.08 17.74 -9.92
N LEU A 342 -23.14 17.20 -9.14
CA LEU A 342 -21.69 17.21 -9.44
C LEU A 342 -21.24 15.79 -9.75
N HIS A 343 -20.43 15.60 -10.78
CA HIS A 343 -19.88 14.33 -11.19
C HIS A 343 -18.36 14.35 -11.08
N HIS A 344 -17.85 13.93 -9.93
CA HIS A 344 -16.41 13.84 -9.69
C HIS A 344 -15.77 12.67 -10.46
N PRO A 345 -14.53 12.81 -10.95
CA PRO A 345 -13.62 13.96 -10.77
C PRO A 345 -13.81 15.08 -11.80
N TYR A 346 -14.82 15.05 -12.67
CA TYR A 346 -14.98 15.98 -13.79
C TYR A 346 -15.40 17.38 -13.35
N GLU A 347 -16.34 17.51 -12.43
CA GLU A 347 -16.59 18.76 -11.72
C GLU A 347 -15.78 18.84 -10.43
N SER A 348 -15.37 20.07 -10.08
CA SER A 348 -14.54 20.35 -8.91
C SER A 348 -15.29 20.09 -7.61
N PHE A 349 -14.61 19.42 -6.67
CA PHE A 349 -15.10 19.26 -5.29
C PHE A 349 -15.10 20.59 -4.52
N ASN A 350 -14.42 21.63 -5.01
CA ASN A 350 -14.43 22.97 -4.41
C ASN A 350 -15.85 23.52 -4.26
N THR A 351 -16.76 23.18 -5.19
CA THR A 351 -18.18 23.58 -5.10
C THR A 351 -18.84 23.11 -3.80
N VAL A 352 -18.48 21.92 -3.29
CA VAL A 352 -18.98 21.38 -2.01
C VAL A 352 -18.37 22.14 -0.83
N ILE A 353 -17.08 22.47 -0.90
CA ILE A 353 -16.40 23.28 0.13
C ILE A 353 -17.03 24.68 0.19
N ASP A 354 -17.28 25.29 -0.97
CA ASP A 354 -17.91 26.61 -1.08
C ASP A 354 -19.35 26.59 -0.59
N PHE A 355 -20.12 25.51 -0.81
CA PHE A 355 -21.44 25.33 -0.22
C PHE A 355 -21.40 25.46 1.32
N ILE A 356 -20.46 24.77 1.97
CA ILE A 356 -20.30 24.84 3.42
C ILE A 356 -19.88 26.26 3.84
N ARG A 357 -18.90 26.86 3.15
CA ARG A 357 -18.46 28.25 3.43
C ARG A 357 -19.57 29.29 3.25
N MET A 358 -20.44 29.12 2.25
CA MET A 358 -21.62 29.99 2.08
C MET A 358 -22.60 29.79 3.24
N ALA A 359 -22.79 28.56 3.70
CA ALA A 359 -23.65 28.28 4.85
C ALA A 359 -23.10 28.92 6.13
N VAL A 360 -21.78 28.96 6.30
CA VAL A 360 -21.12 29.68 7.40
C VAL A 360 -21.40 31.19 7.34
N ARG A 361 -21.30 31.80 6.15
CA ARG A 361 -21.47 33.25 5.98
C ARG A 361 -22.91 33.73 6.03
N ASP A 362 -23.88 32.88 5.69
CA ASP A 362 -25.29 33.26 5.66
C ASP A 362 -25.85 33.44 7.09
N PRO A 363 -26.32 34.64 7.48
CA PRO A 363 -26.90 34.88 8.80
C PRO A 363 -28.20 34.08 9.05
N HIS A 364 -28.86 33.57 8.01
CA HIS A 364 -30.10 32.82 8.12
C HIS A 364 -29.88 31.32 8.38
N VAL A 365 -28.66 30.81 8.22
CA VAL A 365 -28.33 29.40 8.51
C VAL A 365 -28.21 29.20 10.02
N LEU A 366 -29.10 28.38 10.57
CA LEU A 366 -29.15 28.06 12.00
C LEU A 366 -28.28 26.86 12.37
N ALA A 367 -28.24 25.84 11.51
CA ALA A 367 -27.60 24.57 11.81
C ALA A 367 -26.95 23.94 10.57
N ILE A 368 -25.86 23.20 10.78
CA ILE A 368 -25.17 22.40 9.76
C ILE A 368 -25.00 20.98 10.30
N LYS A 369 -25.44 19.98 9.53
CA LYS A 369 -25.29 18.56 9.88
C LYS A 369 -24.49 17.85 8.79
N GLN A 370 -23.44 17.15 9.17
CA GLN A 370 -22.52 16.52 8.23
C GLN A 370 -22.05 15.15 8.72
N THR A 371 -21.88 14.20 7.80
CA THR A 371 -21.19 12.93 8.07
C THR A 371 -19.79 12.99 7.46
N LEU A 372 -18.78 12.59 8.24
CA LEU A 372 -17.38 12.48 7.84
C LEU A 372 -16.96 11.01 7.94
N TYR A 373 -16.70 10.38 6.80
CA TYR A 373 -16.22 9.01 6.75
C TYR A 373 -14.68 8.97 6.73
N ARG A 374 -14.05 9.54 5.71
CA ARG A 374 -12.59 9.68 5.63
C ARG A 374 -12.24 11.11 5.30
N THR A 375 -11.51 11.73 6.20
CA THR A 375 -11.00 13.09 6.03
C THR A 375 -9.49 13.06 6.01
N GLY A 376 -8.89 13.70 5.00
CA GLY A 376 -7.44 13.85 4.95
C GLY A 376 -6.90 14.68 6.12
N GLU A 377 -5.57 14.69 6.27
CA GLU A 377 -4.87 15.43 7.33
C GLU A 377 -5.09 16.96 7.26
N ASP A 378 -5.44 17.50 6.08
CA ASP A 378 -5.73 18.92 5.83
C ASP A 378 -7.15 19.10 5.24
N SER A 379 -8.18 18.92 6.07
CA SER A 379 -9.58 18.93 5.61
C SER A 379 -10.20 20.33 5.68
N GLN A 380 -10.27 21.02 4.54
CA GLN A 380 -10.98 22.31 4.40
C GLN A 380 -12.46 22.23 4.79
N VAL A 381 -13.07 21.03 4.73
CA VAL A 381 -14.43 20.79 5.20
C VAL A 381 -14.49 20.90 6.73
N VAL A 382 -13.56 20.27 7.44
CA VAL A 382 -13.53 20.31 8.91
C VAL A 382 -13.25 21.73 9.39
N GLU A 383 -12.29 22.43 8.79
CA GLU A 383 -12.00 23.84 9.10
C GLU A 383 -13.24 24.73 8.95
N ALA A 384 -14.01 24.56 7.87
CA ALA A 384 -15.23 25.33 7.65
C ALA A 384 -16.34 24.99 8.66
N LEU A 385 -16.43 23.74 9.12
CA LEU A 385 -17.40 23.34 10.15
C LEU A 385 -17.02 23.91 11.53
N ILE A 386 -15.72 23.99 11.86
CA ILE A 386 -15.24 24.66 13.07
C ILE A 386 -15.61 26.15 13.04
N ASP A 387 -15.33 26.84 11.93
CA ASP A 387 -15.69 28.27 11.75
C ASP A 387 -17.21 28.49 11.90
N ALA A 388 -18.04 27.58 11.38
CA ALA A 388 -19.49 27.64 11.58
C ALA A 388 -19.90 27.58 13.06
N ALA A 389 -19.27 26.69 13.84
CA ALA A 389 -19.53 26.55 15.27
C ALA A 389 -19.07 27.79 16.05
N GLU A 390 -17.88 28.34 15.73
CA GLU A 390 -17.36 29.56 16.33
C GLU A 390 -18.25 30.78 16.06
N GLN A 391 -18.91 30.83 14.89
CA GLN A 391 -19.89 31.86 14.54
C GLN A 391 -21.28 31.64 15.17
N GLY A 392 -21.42 30.62 16.04
CA GLY A 392 -22.62 30.38 16.84
C GLY A 392 -23.71 29.57 16.14
N LYS A 393 -23.39 28.89 15.03
CA LYS A 393 -24.32 27.96 14.36
C LYS A 393 -24.32 26.61 15.07
N GLU A 394 -25.45 25.92 15.06
CA GLU A 394 -25.55 24.56 15.62
C GLU A 394 -24.94 23.55 14.64
N VAL A 395 -23.71 23.10 14.92
CA VAL A 395 -23.00 22.12 14.08
C VAL A 395 -23.10 20.73 14.70
N THR A 396 -23.55 19.75 13.91
CA THR A 396 -23.57 18.33 14.30
C THR A 396 -22.78 17.52 13.29
N VAL A 397 -21.71 16.87 13.73
CA VAL A 397 -20.88 16.03 12.86
C VAL A 397 -20.91 14.59 13.35
N LEU A 398 -21.22 13.65 12.44
CA LEU A 398 -21.02 12.22 12.67
C LEU A 398 -19.68 11.82 12.06
N VAL A 399 -18.71 11.44 12.89
CA VAL A 399 -17.37 11.02 12.45
C VAL A 399 -17.24 9.50 12.57
N GLU A 400 -16.95 8.83 11.48
CA GLU A 400 -16.67 7.38 11.49
C GLU A 400 -15.22 7.12 11.94
N LEU A 401 -15.05 6.70 13.18
CA LEU A 401 -13.72 6.47 13.77
C LEU A 401 -13.06 5.18 13.27
N LYS A 402 -13.82 4.24 12.73
CA LYS A 402 -13.33 2.97 12.17
C LYS A 402 -13.11 3.01 10.66
N ALA A 403 -13.05 4.21 10.08
CA ALA A 403 -12.81 4.35 8.66
C ALA A 403 -11.39 3.88 8.31
N ARG A 404 -11.34 2.89 7.42
CA ARG A 404 -10.11 2.15 7.12
C ARG A 404 -8.97 3.05 6.66
N PHE A 405 -7.83 2.93 7.34
CA PHE A 405 -6.54 3.61 7.11
C PHE A 405 -6.47 5.10 7.48
N ASP A 406 -7.58 5.70 7.93
CA ASP A 406 -7.67 7.13 8.27
C ASP A 406 -8.09 7.37 9.74
N GLU A 407 -8.00 6.33 10.58
CA GLU A 407 -8.52 6.33 11.96
C GLU A 407 -7.84 7.40 12.82
N ALA A 408 -6.51 7.54 12.71
CA ALA A 408 -5.75 8.52 13.48
C ALA A 408 -6.17 9.96 13.15
N SER A 409 -6.34 10.27 11.87
CA SER A 409 -6.80 11.58 11.40
C SER A 409 -8.22 11.87 11.86
N ASN A 410 -9.12 10.88 11.77
CA ASN A 410 -10.50 11.02 12.21
C ASN A 410 -10.64 11.22 13.73
N ILE A 411 -9.80 10.55 14.54
CA ILE A 411 -9.76 10.75 15.99
C ILE A 411 -9.30 12.18 16.32
N GLU A 412 -8.29 12.70 15.61
CA GLU A 412 -7.81 14.06 15.83
C GLU A 412 -8.86 15.09 15.43
N TRP A 413 -9.54 14.91 14.30
CA TRP A 413 -10.63 15.79 13.89
C TRP A 413 -11.82 15.77 14.86
N ALA A 414 -12.19 14.60 15.39
CA ALA A 414 -13.23 14.49 16.39
C ALA A 414 -12.92 15.33 17.64
N LYS A 415 -11.66 15.35 18.09
CA LYS A 415 -11.23 16.19 19.23
C LYS A 415 -11.24 17.69 18.93
N GLN A 416 -11.00 18.09 17.68
CA GLN A 416 -11.00 19.50 17.30
C GLN A 416 -12.42 20.05 17.07
N LEU A 417 -13.37 19.19 16.72
CA LEU A 417 -14.78 19.53 16.53
C LEU A 417 -15.58 19.56 17.85
N GLU A 418 -15.09 18.89 18.90
CA GLU A 418 -15.60 18.96 20.28
C GLU A 418 -15.07 20.21 21.00
#